data_AF-A0A7D5FZJ3-F1
#
_entry.id   AF-A0A7D5FZJ3-F1
#
_cell.length_a   1.000
_cell.length_b   1.000
_cell.length_c   1.000
_cell.angle_alpha   90.00
_cell.angle_beta   90.00
_cell.angle_gamma   90.00
#
_symmetry.space_group_name_H-M   'P 1'
#
loop_
_entity.id
_entity.type
_entity.pdbx_description
1 polymer ?
#
loop_
_entity_poly.entity_id
_entity_poly.type
_entity_poly.pdbx_seq_one_letter_code
_entity_poly.pdbx_strand_id
1 'polypeptide(L)'
;MKKYTRQRHKERCQREQAYQALAGQAEIELAFHTPETVSSWSARWSGTELRQYDLEEMFWRWSERFPSLEPMERWTMESQPFWTVMAETNALARESPGSVRQLERWMVPNKLTARSQV
;
A
#
# COMPACT_ATOMS: atom_id res chain seq x y z
N MET A 1 -8.61 42.76 -7.26
CA MET A 1 -9.01 41.33 -7.35
C MET A 1 -8.01 40.38 -8.04
N LYS A 2 -7.22 40.77 -9.04
CA LYS A 2 -6.35 39.83 -9.81
C LYS A 2 -5.18 39.16 -9.05
N LYS A 3 -4.70 39.75 -7.95
CA LYS A 3 -3.58 39.19 -7.15
C LYS A 3 -4.00 37.96 -6.32
N TYR A 4 -5.24 37.94 -5.82
CA TYR A 4 -5.78 36.85 -5.01
C TYR A 4 -6.00 35.56 -5.82
N THR A 5 -6.32 35.66 -7.10
CA THR A 5 -6.58 34.49 -7.96
C THR A 5 -5.28 33.73 -8.28
N ARG A 6 -4.17 34.44 -8.55
CA ARG A 6 -2.87 33.81 -8.83
C ARG A 6 -2.29 33.08 -7.62
N GLN A 7 -2.42 33.68 -6.43
CA GLN A 7 -1.97 33.08 -5.17
C GLN A 7 -2.72 31.77 -4.89
N ARG A 8 -4.05 31.78 -5.04
CA ARG A 8 -4.89 30.59 -4.83
C ARG A 8 -4.62 29.46 -5.83
N HIS A 9 -4.27 29.80 -7.08
CA HIS A 9 -3.85 28.80 -8.07
C HIS A 9 -2.51 28.15 -7.70
N LYS A 10 -1.54 28.93 -7.20
CA LYS A 10 -0.25 28.41 -6.77
C LYS A 10 -0.39 27.46 -5.57
N GLU A 11 -1.19 27.84 -4.58
CA GLU A 11 -1.46 27.01 -3.40
C GLU A 11 -2.16 25.69 -3.76
N ARG A 12 -3.13 25.73 -4.69
CA ARG A 12 -3.76 24.51 -5.21
C ARG A 12 -2.77 23.59 -5.90
N CYS A 13 -1.91 24.14 -6.76
CA CYS A 13 -0.89 23.37 -7.46
C CYS A 13 0.11 22.75 -6.49
N GLN A 14 0.55 23.49 -5.47
CA GLN A 14 1.45 22.97 -4.43
C GLN A 14 0.80 21.88 -3.59
N ARG A 15 -0.48 22.03 -3.22
CA ARG A 15 -1.23 21.01 -2.48
C ARG A 15 -1.41 19.73 -3.30
N GLU A 16 -1.71 19.86 -4.58
CA GLU A 16 -1.78 18.72 -5.52
C GLU A 16 -0.43 18.01 -5.60
N GLN A 17 0.67 18.75 -5.77
CA GLN A 17 2.02 18.16 -5.82
C GLN A 17 2.40 17.46 -4.51
N ALA A 18 2.09 18.07 -3.37
CA ALA A 18 2.33 17.45 -2.07
C ALA A 18 1.53 16.16 -1.90
N TYR A 19 0.27 16.15 -2.36
CA TYR A 19 -0.58 14.96 -2.37
C TYR A 19 0.02 13.85 -3.25
N GLN A 20 0.40 14.16 -4.48
CA GLN A 20 1.01 13.20 -5.40
C GLN A 20 2.34 12.64 -4.88
N ALA A 21 3.16 13.48 -4.24
CA ALA A 21 4.38 13.04 -3.60
C ALA A 21 4.10 12.09 -2.43
N LEU A 22 3.10 12.39 -1.60
CA LEU A 22 2.69 11.54 -0.48
C LEU A 22 2.12 10.20 -0.96
N ALA A 23 1.29 10.22 -2.00
CA ALA A 23 0.73 9.03 -2.64
C ALA A 23 1.84 8.15 -3.22
N GLY A 24 2.80 8.76 -3.93
CA GLY A 24 3.96 8.05 -4.46
C GLY A 24 4.83 7.43 -3.35
N GLN A 25 5.01 8.12 -2.21
CA GLN A 25 5.71 7.55 -1.06
C GLN A 25 4.99 6.32 -0.50
N ALA A 26 3.66 6.37 -0.35
CA ALA A 26 2.86 5.24 0.11
C ALA A 26 2.97 4.04 -0.83
N GLU A 27 2.89 4.27 -2.14
CA GLU A 27 3.00 3.22 -3.16
C GLU A 27 4.40 2.60 -3.22
N ILE A 28 5.45 3.43 -3.09
CA ILE A 28 6.83 2.94 -3.00
C ILE A 28 7.02 2.10 -1.74
N GLU A 29 6.55 2.56 -0.58
CA GLU A 29 6.64 1.81 0.68
C GLU A 29 5.89 0.47 0.57
N LEU A 30 4.69 0.46 -0.02
CA LEU A 30 3.89 -0.73 -0.26
C LEU A 30 4.65 -1.81 -1.06
N ALA A 31 5.44 -1.40 -2.05
CA ALA A 31 6.24 -2.33 -2.86
C ALA A 31 7.29 -3.11 -2.03
N PHE A 32 7.67 -2.63 -0.84
CA PHE A 32 8.60 -3.30 0.07
C PHE A 32 7.91 -4.23 1.08
N HIS A 33 6.58 -4.28 1.09
CA HIS A 33 5.81 -5.16 1.96
C HIS A 33 5.48 -6.51 1.31
N THR A 34 5.33 -7.51 2.17
CA THR A 34 4.74 -8.82 1.86
C THR A 34 3.30 -8.90 2.40
N PRO A 35 2.48 -9.86 1.96
CA PRO A 35 1.17 -10.16 2.55
C PRO A 35 1.16 -10.25 4.07
N GLU A 36 2.23 -10.78 4.69
CA GLU A 36 2.34 -10.85 6.16
C GLU A 36 2.58 -9.49 6.85
N THR A 37 3.10 -8.49 6.13
CA THR A 37 3.56 -7.22 6.71
C THR A 37 2.77 -6.00 6.24
N VAL A 38 1.90 -6.16 5.23
CA VAL A 38 1.12 -5.05 4.63
C VAL A 38 0.17 -4.37 5.62
N SER A 39 -0.24 -5.07 6.69
CA SER A 39 -1.04 -4.46 7.76
C SER A 39 -0.32 -3.32 8.50
N SER A 40 1.01 -3.35 8.57
CA SER A 40 1.78 -2.23 9.11
C SER A 40 1.74 -1.01 8.19
N TRP A 41 1.76 -1.24 6.87
CA TRP A 41 1.61 -0.20 5.87
C TRP A 41 0.23 0.44 5.95
N SER A 42 -0.85 -0.36 5.99
CA SER A 42 -2.21 0.19 6.06
C SER A 42 -2.43 0.98 7.35
N ALA A 43 -1.97 0.49 8.50
CA ALA A 43 -2.07 1.21 9.77
C ALA A 43 -1.34 2.57 9.75
N ARG A 44 -0.17 2.63 9.09
CA ARG A 44 0.62 3.86 8.94
C ARG A 44 -0.07 4.88 8.04
N TRP A 45 -0.61 4.44 6.89
CA TRP A 45 -1.11 5.34 5.86
C TRP A 45 -2.59 5.73 6.02
N SER A 46 -3.40 4.92 6.71
CA SER A 46 -4.83 5.19 6.93
C SER A 46 -5.10 6.45 7.78
N GLY A 47 -4.10 6.95 8.52
CA GLY A 47 -4.19 8.18 9.32
C GLY A 47 -3.66 9.44 8.62
N THR A 48 -3.27 9.36 7.34
CA THR A 48 -2.65 10.47 6.60
C THR A 48 -3.66 11.29 5.78
N GLU A 49 -3.19 12.30 5.04
CA GLU A 49 -4.05 13.09 4.13
C GLU A 49 -4.50 12.30 2.88
N LEU A 50 -4.01 11.07 2.70
CA LEU A 50 -4.39 10.22 1.57
C LEU A 50 -5.82 9.74 1.69
N ARG A 51 -6.52 9.73 0.55
CA ARG A 51 -7.88 9.18 0.48
C ARG A 51 -7.82 7.66 0.64
N GLN A 52 -8.75 7.12 1.40
CA GLN A 52 -8.87 5.67 1.58
C GLN A 52 -9.02 4.94 0.24
N TYR A 53 -9.77 5.51 -0.71
CA TYR A 53 -9.91 4.96 -2.07
C TYR A 53 -8.56 4.78 -2.79
N ASP A 54 -7.64 5.74 -2.66
CA ASP A 54 -6.34 5.67 -3.31
C ASP A 54 -5.47 4.59 -2.66
N LEU A 55 -5.55 4.43 -1.34
CA LEU A 55 -4.86 3.34 -0.61
C LEU A 55 -5.41 1.96 -1.01
N GLU A 56 -6.74 1.83 -1.12
CA GLU A 56 -7.39 0.61 -1.61
C GLU A 56 -6.94 0.28 -3.03
N GLU A 57 -6.89 1.27 -3.92
CA GLU A 57 -6.45 1.07 -5.30
C GLU A 57 -4.97 0.63 -5.38
N MET A 58 -4.09 1.28 -4.62
CA MET A 58 -2.68 0.86 -4.50
C MET A 58 -2.57 -0.58 -4.00
N PHE A 59 -3.35 -0.93 -2.98
CA PHE A 59 -3.36 -2.26 -2.39
C PHE A 59 -3.79 -3.33 -3.42
N TRP A 60 -4.88 -3.11 -4.16
CA TRP A 60 -5.35 -4.09 -5.15
C TRP A 60 -4.34 -4.32 -6.28
N ARG A 61 -3.71 -3.25 -6.79
CA ARG A 61 -2.64 -3.39 -7.80
C ARG A 61 -1.40 -4.11 -7.26
N TRP A 62 -1.14 -3.99 -5.97
CA TRP A 62 -0.06 -4.68 -5.30
C TRP A 62 -0.40 -6.15 -5.02
N SER A 63 -1.64 -6.46 -4.63
CA SER A 63 -2.07 -7.81 -4.27
C SER A 63 -2.02 -8.78 -5.45
N GLU A 64 -2.25 -8.29 -6.67
CA GLU A 64 -2.12 -9.05 -7.93
C GLU A 64 -0.75 -9.72 -8.11
N ARG A 65 0.28 -9.28 -7.39
CA ARG A 65 1.64 -9.84 -7.49
C ARG A 65 1.83 -11.09 -6.63
N PHE A 66 0.94 -11.37 -5.67
CA PHE A 66 1.19 -12.38 -4.65
C PHE A 66 0.27 -13.60 -4.81
N PRO A 67 0.83 -14.82 -4.95
CA PRO A 67 0.03 -16.03 -5.08
C PRO A 67 -0.80 -16.37 -3.84
N SER A 68 -0.38 -15.97 -2.61
CA SER A 68 -1.20 -16.16 -1.41
C SER A 68 -2.54 -15.44 -1.45
N LEU A 69 -2.63 -14.38 -2.26
CA LEU A 69 -3.82 -13.53 -2.37
C LEU A 69 -4.66 -13.85 -3.61
N GLU A 70 -4.32 -14.89 -4.38
CA GLU A 70 -5.14 -15.35 -5.51
C GLU A 70 -6.62 -15.59 -5.12
N PRO A 71 -6.96 -16.20 -3.96
CA PRO A 71 -8.35 -16.41 -3.58
C PRO A 71 -9.11 -15.11 -3.26
N MET A 72 -8.39 -14.00 -3.09
CA MET A 72 -8.97 -12.74 -2.64
C MET A 72 -9.37 -11.89 -3.84
N GLU A 73 -10.66 -11.95 -4.17
CA GLU A 73 -11.19 -11.21 -5.29
C GLU A 73 -11.75 -9.83 -4.87
N ARG A 74 -11.44 -8.78 -5.64
CA ARG A 74 -11.80 -7.38 -5.33
C ARG A 74 -13.29 -7.17 -5.12
N TRP A 75 -14.13 -7.69 -6.03
CA TRP A 75 -15.59 -7.60 -5.99
C TRP A 75 -16.22 -8.17 -4.72
N THR A 76 -15.66 -9.25 -4.15
CA THR A 76 -16.10 -9.82 -2.87
C THR A 76 -15.87 -8.86 -1.69
N MET A 77 -14.90 -7.95 -1.84
CA MET A 77 -14.47 -7.02 -0.80
C MET A 77 -14.92 -5.57 -1.05
N GLU A 78 -15.61 -5.25 -2.15
CA GLU A 78 -16.01 -3.87 -2.51
C GLU A 78 -16.89 -3.18 -1.46
N SER A 79 -17.68 -3.94 -0.71
CA SER A 79 -18.55 -3.42 0.36
C SER A 79 -17.90 -3.47 1.75
N GLN A 80 -16.72 -4.07 1.87
CA GLN A 80 -16.05 -4.27 3.14
C GLN A 80 -15.17 -3.06 3.48
N PRO A 81 -15.10 -2.66 4.75
CA PRO A 81 -14.18 -1.62 5.15
C PRO A 81 -12.73 -2.10 4.99
N PHE A 82 -11.82 -1.18 4.69
CA PHE A 82 -10.43 -1.52 4.35
C PHE A 82 -9.70 -2.34 5.42
N TRP A 83 -10.00 -2.11 6.70
CA TRP A 83 -9.42 -2.91 7.79
C TRP A 83 -9.83 -4.39 7.75
N THR A 84 -11.02 -4.71 7.24
CA THR A 84 -11.47 -6.10 7.02
C THR A 84 -10.63 -6.74 5.91
N VAL A 85 -10.37 -6.01 4.81
CA VAL A 85 -9.51 -6.47 3.72
C VAL A 85 -8.10 -6.79 4.24
N MET A 86 -7.56 -5.95 5.12
CA MET A 86 -6.26 -6.20 5.76
C MET A 86 -6.27 -7.44 6.68
N ALA A 87 -7.37 -7.64 7.41
CA ALA A 87 -7.52 -8.82 8.27
C ALA A 87 -7.54 -10.11 7.44
N GLU A 88 -8.30 -10.12 6.35
CA GLU A 88 -8.36 -11.26 5.42
C GLU A 88 -7.00 -11.54 4.76
N THR A 89 -6.34 -10.48 4.32
CA THR A 89 -4.98 -10.57 3.74
C THR A 89 -4.01 -11.24 4.70
N ASN A 90 -4.03 -10.87 5.97
CA ASN A 90 -3.19 -11.51 6.98
C ASN A 90 -3.56 -12.98 7.21
N ALA A 91 -4.85 -13.32 7.16
CA ALA A 91 -5.32 -14.69 7.32
C ALA A 91 -4.80 -15.57 6.17
N LEU A 92 -5.02 -15.15 4.93
CA LEU A 92 -4.53 -15.83 3.73
C LEU A 92 -3.00 -15.97 3.71
N ALA A 93 -2.28 -14.91 4.09
CA ALA A 93 -0.83 -14.94 4.20
C ALA A 93 -0.35 -15.99 5.23
N ARG A 94 -1.04 -16.12 6.36
CA ARG A 94 -0.69 -17.09 7.42
C ARG A 94 -1.03 -18.53 7.04
N GLU A 95 -2.15 -18.72 6.35
CA GLU A 95 -2.62 -20.04 5.88
C GLU A 95 -1.78 -20.57 4.70
N SER A 96 -1.15 -19.67 3.95
CA SER A 96 -0.29 -20.02 2.82
C SER A 96 0.89 -20.89 3.24
N PRO A 97 1.29 -21.90 2.45
CA PRO A 97 2.44 -22.75 2.75
C PRO A 97 3.74 -21.94 2.95
N GLY A 98 4.64 -22.42 3.82
CA GLY A 98 5.90 -21.73 4.10
C GLY A 98 6.78 -21.50 2.86
N SER A 99 6.70 -22.39 1.86
CA SER A 99 7.36 -22.23 0.56
C SER A 99 6.82 -21.03 -0.23
N VAL A 100 5.51 -20.81 -0.21
CA VAL A 100 4.85 -19.65 -0.84
C VAL A 100 5.29 -18.38 -0.14
N ARG A 101 5.24 -18.33 1.19
CA ARG A 101 5.68 -17.15 1.95
C ARG A 101 7.16 -16.81 1.71
N GLN A 102 8.00 -17.83 1.55
CA GLN A 102 9.40 -17.64 1.19
C GLN A 102 9.58 -17.13 -0.24
N LEU A 103 8.82 -17.66 -1.21
CA LEU A 103 8.79 -17.15 -2.58
C LEU A 103 8.38 -15.67 -2.61
N GLU A 104 7.28 -15.32 -1.96
CA GLU A 104 6.75 -13.95 -1.88
C GLU A 104 7.75 -13.00 -1.23
N ARG A 105 8.49 -13.48 -0.24
CA ARG A 105 9.62 -12.72 0.31
C ARG A 105 10.62 -12.40 -0.78
N TRP A 106 10.96 -13.29 -1.71
CA TRP A 106 11.89 -13.01 -2.81
C TRP A 106 11.31 -12.11 -3.92
N MET A 107 9.98 -12.02 -4.06
CA MET A 107 9.31 -11.18 -5.05
C MET A 107 9.37 -9.68 -4.72
N VAL A 108 9.63 -9.35 -3.45
CA VAL A 108 9.77 -7.97 -3.00
C VAL A 108 11.16 -7.40 -3.39
N PRO A 109 11.23 -6.23 -4.04
CA PRO A 109 12.48 -5.62 -4.51
C PRO A 109 13.50 -5.28 -3.40
N ASN A 110 14.76 -5.06 -3.79
CA ASN A 110 15.86 -4.53 -2.98
C ASN A 110 15.96 -5.10 -1.56
N LYS A 111 16.25 -6.40 -1.47
CA LYS A 111 16.55 -7.06 -0.20
C LYS A 111 17.86 -6.54 0.38
N LEU A 112 17.76 -5.65 1.36
CA LEU A 112 18.86 -5.35 2.25
C LEU A 112 19.11 -6.60 3.11
N THR A 113 20.09 -7.40 2.72
CA THR A 113 20.65 -8.41 3.61
C THR A 113 21.45 -7.65 4.66
N ALA A 114 21.04 -7.75 5.93
CA ALA A 114 21.90 -7.35 7.02
C ALA A 114 23.17 -8.20 6.92
N ARG A 115 24.26 -7.65 6.36
CA ARG A 115 25.58 -8.20 6.58
C ARG A 115 25.84 -8.03 8.06
N SER A 116 25.62 -9.08 8.84
CA SER A 116 26.15 -9.18 10.19
C SER A 116 27.66 -8.98 10.07
N GLN A 117 28.15 -7.82 10.48
CA GLN A 117 29.55 -7.67 10.83
C GLN A 117 29.74 -8.40 12.15
N VAL A 118 30.14 -9.67 12.09
CA VAL A 118 30.88 -10.36 13.13
C VAL A 118 31.86 -11.31 12.45
#